data_AF-A0A554J4Y7-F1
#
_entry.id   AF-A0A554J4Y7-F1
#
_cell.length_a   1.000
_cell.length_b   1.000
_cell.length_c   1.000
_cell.angle_alpha   90.00
_cell.angle_beta   90.00
_cell.angle_gamma   90.00
#
_symmetry.space_group_name_H-M   'P 1'
#
loop_
_entity.id
_entity.type
_entity.pdbx_description
1 polymer ?
#
loop_
_entity_poly.entity_id
_entity_poly.type
_entity_poly.pdbx_seq_one_letter_code
_entity_poly.pdbx_strand_id
1 'polypeptide(L)' 'MVRKANPALLKPMQLSADLEEVIGKGPMSRGEVVKKL' A
#
# COMPACT_ATOMS: atom_id res chain seq x y z
N MET A 1 20.89 -12.95 -6.85
CA MET A 1 19.61 -13.12 -7.57
C MET A 1 18.87 -11.80 -7.58
N VAL A 2 18.48 -11.29 -8.75
CA VAL A 2 17.56 -10.14 -8.85
C VAL A 2 16.20 -10.60 -8.35
N ARG A 3 15.67 -9.96 -7.30
CA ARG A 3 14.33 -10.26 -6.80
C ARG A 3 13.30 -9.59 -7.70
N LYS A 4 12.43 -10.40 -8.33
CA LYS A 4 11.30 -9.89 -9.11
C LYS A 4 10.24 -9.35 -8.14
N ALA A 5 9.76 -8.13 -8.38
CA ALA A 5 8.67 -7.56 -7.61
C ALA A 5 7.39 -8.39 -7.79
N ASN A 6 6.69 -8.69 -6.69
CA ASN A 6 5.42 -9.39 -6.74
C ASN A 6 4.31 -8.43 -7.23
N PRO A 7 3.68 -8.68 -8.40
CA PRO A 7 2.66 -7.79 -8.94
C PRO A 7 1.44 -7.64 -8.02
N ALA A 8 1.15 -8.65 -7.19
CA ALA A 8 0.03 -8.60 -6.25
C ALA A 8 0.20 -7.52 -5.18
N LEU A 9 1.45 -7.19 -4.80
CA LEU A 9 1.75 -6.16 -3.79
C LEU A 9 1.65 -4.74 -4.35
N LEU A 10 1.71 -4.60 -5.68
CA LEU A 10 1.65 -3.32 -6.37
C LEU A 10 0.22 -2.89 -6.69
N LYS A 11 -0.75 -3.80 -6.55
CA LYS A 11 -2.16 -3.49 -6.79
C LYS A 11 -2.65 -2.46 -5.77
N PRO A 12 -3.31 -1.38 -6.22
CA PRO A 12 -3.95 -0.45 -5.31
C PRO A 12 -5.04 -1.16 -4.50
N MET A 13 -5.11 -0.86 -3.22
CA MET A 13 -6.10 -1.43 -2.30
C MET A 13 -6.94 -0.34 -1.65
N GLN A 14 -8.19 -0.67 -1.34
CA GLN A 14 -9.06 0.16 -0.50
C GLN A 14 -8.55 0.11 0.94
N LEU A 15 -8.45 1.27 1.58
CA LEU A 15 -8.04 1.40 2.97
C LEU A 15 -9.28 1.54 3.85
N SER A 16 -9.20 1.11 5.11
CA SER A 16 -10.25 1.38 6.10
C SER A 16 -10.17 2.84 6.55
N ALA A 17 -11.27 3.38 7.08
CA ALA A 17 -11.34 4.77 7.54
C ALA A 17 -10.20 5.12 8.53
N ASP A 18 -10.02 4.26 9.55
CA ASP A 18 -8.96 4.43 10.55
C ASP A 18 -7.56 4.46 9.93
N LEU A 19 -7.34 3.73 8.85
CA LEU A 19 -6.04 3.65 8.18
C LEU A 19 -5.83 4.84 7.24
N GLU A 20 -6.90 5.38 6.63
CA GLU A 20 -6.85 6.62 5.85
C GLU A 20 -6.52 7.85 6.71
N GLU A 21 -6.93 7.88 7.97
CA GLU A 21 -6.58 8.95 8.91
C GLU A 21 -5.07 9.04 9.17
N VAL A 22 -4.40 7.88 9.23
CA VAL A 22 -2.95 7.79 9.51
C VAL A 22 -2.11 7.91 8.24
N ILE A 23 -2.52 7.23 7.17
CA ILE A 23 -1.70 7.05 5.95
C ILE A 23 -2.04 8.11 4.87
N GLY A 24 -3.23 8.69 4.94
CA GLY A 24 -3.81 9.59 3.94
C GLY A 24 -4.76 8.87 2.98
N LYS A 25 -5.69 9.64 2.39
CA LYS A 25 -6.74 9.14 1.50
C LYS A 25 -6.21 8.63 0.17
N GLY A 26 -6.93 7.67 -0.41
CA GLY A 26 -6.76 7.23 -1.79
C GLY A 26 -6.30 5.79 -1.91
N PRO A 27 -6.47 5.19 -3.10
CA PRO A 27 -6.01 3.83 -3.34
C PRO A 27 -4.48 3.80 -3.38
N MET A 28 -3.87 3.18 -2.38
CA MET A 28 -2.42 3.02 -2.28
C MET A 28 -2.03 1.56 -2.47
N SER A 29 -0.84 1.31 -3.01
CA SER A 29 -0.25 -0.02 -3.03
C SER A 29 0.16 -0.45 -1.63
N ARG A 30 0.29 -1.77 -1.40
CA ARG A 30 0.68 -2.30 -0.09
C ARG A 30 2.04 -1.78 0.37
N GLY A 31 2.96 -1.54 -0.57
CA GLY A 31 4.28 -0.97 -0.28
C GLY A 31 4.23 0.50 0.17
N GLU A 32 3.35 1.31 -0.43
CA GLU A 32 3.17 2.71 -0.05
C GLU A 32 2.55 2.85 1.34
N VAL A 33 1.61 1.96 1.70
CA VAL A 33 1.02 1.90 3.04
C VAL A 33 2.08 1.54 4.09
N VAL A 34 2.84 0.46 3.85
CA VAL A 34 3.88 0.01 4.81
C VAL A 34 5.00 1.03 4.98
N LYS A 35 5.30 1.82 3.94
CA LYS A 35 6.33 2.87 4.03
C LYS A 35 5.94 4.05 4.93
N LYS A 36 4.64 4.25 5.14
CA LYS A 36 4.08 5.35 5.94
C LYS A 36 3.70 4.94 7.37
N LEU A 37 3.66 3.63 7.63
CA LEU A 37 3.58 3.04 8.97
C LEU A 37 4.94 3.09 9.66
#